data_AF-A0A6I5WUD9-F1
#
_entry.id   AF-A0A6I5WUD9-F1
#
_cell.length_a   1.000
_cell.length_b   1.000
_cell.length_c   1.000
_cell.angle_alpha   90.00
_cell.angle_beta   90.00
_cell.angle_gamma   90.00
#
_symmetry.space_group_name_H-M   'P 1'
#
loop_
_entity.id
_entity.type
_entity.pdbx_description
1 polymer ?
#
loop_
_entity_poly.entity_id
_entity_poly.type
_entity_poly.pdbx_seq_one_letter_code
_entity_poly.pdbx_strand_id
1 'polypeptide(L)'
;MDKRKFDFQAFQRAVGATVEARGTNWKRVSEETGISQTTLSRMTRGRQPDAEGLTALAAWSGVNPVDFMTGPKHPRESIAMVGRLLRDDPNLDDDGAEALEAIIRAAYARFKRSQT
;
A
#
# COMPACT_ATOMS: atom_id res chain seq x y z
N MET A 1 5.35 13.46 21.46
CA MET A 1 4.60 12.77 20.39
C MET A 1 5.59 12.34 19.34
N ASP A 2 5.84 11.04 19.22
CA ASP A 2 6.79 10.54 18.23
C ASP A 2 6.19 10.73 16.83
N LYS A 3 6.84 11.53 15.99
CA LYS A 3 6.35 11.80 14.63
C LYS A 3 6.42 10.49 13.86
N ARG A 4 5.27 10.00 13.37
CA ARG A 4 5.22 8.92 12.37
C ARG A 4 6.24 9.24 11.28
N LYS A 5 7.25 8.39 11.12
CA LYS A 5 8.32 8.57 10.15
C LYS A 5 8.29 7.38 9.20
N PHE A 6 8.36 7.67 7.91
CA PHE A 6 8.55 6.63 6.91
C PHE A 6 10.02 6.17 6.95
N ASP A 7 10.26 4.88 7.21
CA ASP A 7 11.58 4.28 7.11
C ASP A 7 11.92 4.00 5.64
N PHE A 8 12.32 5.07 4.96
CA PHE A 8 12.71 5.02 3.55
C PHE A 8 13.90 4.06 3.30
N GLN A 9 14.81 3.94 4.27
CA GLN A 9 15.98 3.06 4.13
C GLN A 9 15.55 1.58 4.14
N ALA A 10 14.62 1.21 5.02
CA ALA A 10 14.03 -0.13 5.01
C ALA A 10 13.23 -0.41 3.72
N PHE A 11 12.44 0.57 3.26
CA PHE A 11 11.71 0.46 1.99
C PHE A 11 12.67 0.24 0.80
N GLN A 12 13.71 1.06 0.71
CA GLN A 12 14.71 0.98 -0.34
C GLN A 12 15.42 -0.39 -0.35
N ARG A 13 15.76 -0.94 0.83
CA ARG A 13 16.33 -2.30 0.93
C ARG A 13 15.36 -3.37 0.45
N ALA A 14 14.08 -3.28 0.78
CA ALA A 14 13.07 -4.25 0.35
C ALA A 14 12.87 -4.23 -1.18
N VAL A 15 12.83 -3.04 -1.78
CA VAL A 15 12.80 -2.90 -3.25
C VAL A 15 14.07 -3.48 -3.87
N GLY A 16 15.24 -3.16 -3.32
CA GLY A 16 16.53 -3.70 -3.79
C GLY A 16 16.59 -5.23 -3.74
N ALA A 17 16.15 -5.84 -2.65
CA ALA A 17 16.04 -7.30 -2.53
C ALA A 17 15.12 -7.90 -3.59
N THR A 18 14.05 -7.19 -3.98
CA THR A 18 13.16 -7.63 -5.06
C THR A 18 13.82 -7.56 -6.44
N VAL A 19 14.65 -6.54 -6.68
CA VAL A 19 15.47 -6.44 -7.90
C VAL A 19 16.42 -7.65 -8.03
N GLU A 20 17.11 -7.97 -6.93
CA GLU A 20 18.01 -9.13 -6.87
C GLU A 20 17.26 -10.45 -7.05
N ALA A 21 16.14 -10.64 -6.33
CA ALA A 21 15.33 -11.86 -6.40
C ALA A 21 14.74 -12.11 -7.80
N ARG A 22 14.43 -11.05 -8.55
CA ARG A 22 13.94 -11.13 -9.94
C ARG A 22 15.07 -11.27 -10.97
N GLY A 23 16.34 -11.28 -10.55
CA GLY A 23 17.49 -11.34 -11.47
C GLY A 23 17.55 -10.19 -12.46
N THR A 24 17.00 -9.03 -12.09
CA THR A 24 16.86 -7.86 -12.96
C THR A 24 17.80 -6.73 -12.55
N ASN A 25 17.72 -5.58 -13.22
CA ASN A 25 18.54 -4.41 -12.93
C ASN A 25 17.72 -3.13 -12.90
N TRP A 26 18.29 -2.05 -12.37
CA TRP A 26 17.62 -0.77 -12.23
C TRP A 26 17.23 -0.11 -13.56
N LYS A 27 17.88 -0.46 -14.68
CA LYS A 27 17.44 -0.02 -16.01
C LYS A 27 16.10 -0.66 -16.38
N ARG A 28 15.95 -1.97 -16.15
CA ARG A 28 14.67 -2.68 -16.35
C ARG A 28 13.57 -2.13 -15.43
N VAL A 29 13.90 -1.86 -14.17
CA VAL A 29 12.96 -1.23 -13.22
C VAL A 29 12.48 0.12 -13.76
N SER A 30 13.37 0.92 -14.34
CA SER A 30 13.01 2.19 -14.99
C SER A 30 11.99 2.00 -16.12
N GLU A 31 12.22 1.02 -16.98
CA GLU A 31 11.33 0.68 -18.11
C GLU A 31 9.94 0.20 -17.62
N GLU A 32 9.92 -0.62 -16.57
CA GLU A 32 8.69 -1.24 -16.05
C GLU A 32 7.86 -0.30 -15.16
N THR A 33 8.49 0.67 -14.52
CA THR A 33 7.82 1.61 -13.60
C THR A 33 7.58 2.99 -14.19
N GLY A 34 8.21 3.31 -15.32
CA GLY A 34 8.22 4.66 -15.90
C GLY A 34 9.09 5.67 -15.14
N ILE A 35 9.73 5.27 -14.03
CA ILE A 35 10.60 6.15 -13.25
C ILE A 35 11.95 6.28 -13.95
N SER A 36 12.46 7.50 -14.13
CA SER A 36 13.76 7.69 -14.80
C SER A 36 14.92 7.01 -14.06
N GLN A 37 15.92 6.52 -14.81
CA GLN A 37 17.15 5.96 -14.24
C GLN A 37 17.88 6.97 -13.33
N THR A 38 17.82 8.26 -13.64
CA THR A 38 18.37 9.33 -12.80
C THR A 38 17.66 9.38 -11.44
N THR A 39 16.33 9.28 -11.42
CA THR A 39 15.54 9.23 -10.18
C THR A 39 15.89 7.99 -9.36
N LEU A 40 15.97 6.81 -9.99
CA LEU A 40 16.38 5.57 -9.31
C LEU A 40 17.81 5.65 -8.77
N SER A 41 18.75 6.27 -9.48
CA SER A 41 20.12 6.48 -9.01
C SER A 41 20.20 7.43 -7.82
N ARG A 42 19.38 8.49 -7.80
CA ARG A 42 19.28 9.37 -6.62
C ARG A 42 18.65 8.61 -5.44
N MET A 43 17.67 7.76 -5.73
CA MET A 43 17.03 6.89 -4.73
C MET A 43 18.04 5.94 -4.08
N THR A 44 18.87 5.27 -4.87
CA THR A 44 19.88 4.34 -4.32
C THR A 44 20.89 5.03 -3.41
N ARG A 45 21.10 6.35 -3.60
CA ARG A 45 21.94 7.22 -2.77
C ARG A 45 21.20 7.82 -1.55
N GLY A 46 20.01 7.33 -1.23
CA GLY A 46 19.26 7.73 -0.05
C GLY A 46 18.32 8.92 -0.26
N ARG A 47 18.14 9.41 -1.49
CA ARG A 47 17.15 10.48 -1.77
C ARG A 47 15.76 9.88 -1.97
N GLN A 48 14.84 10.20 -1.08
CA GLN A 48 13.46 9.73 -1.18
C GLN A 48 12.80 10.22 -2.50
N PRO A 49 12.14 9.32 -3.27
CA PRO A 49 11.32 9.71 -4.42
C PRO A 49 10.08 10.48 -3.93
N ASP A 50 9.39 11.12 -4.87
CA ASP A 50 8.07 11.68 -4.59
C ASP A 50 7.04 10.57 -4.32
N ALA A 51 5.81 10.97 -3.97
CA ALA A 51 4.74 10.03 -3.65
C ALA A 51 4.38 9.11 -4.83
N GLU A 52 4.46 9.62 -6.05
CA GLU A 52 4.20 8.85 -7.27
C GLU A 52 5.26 7.77 -7.49
N GLY A 53 6.54 8.13 -7.45
CA GLY A 53 7.64 7.17 -7.59
C GLY A 53 7.67 6.13 -6.48
N LEU A 54 7.31 6.52 -5.24
CA LEU A 54 7.18 5.58 -4.13
C LEU A 54 6.06 4.56 -4.38
N THR A 55 4.90 5.03 -4.86
CA THR A 55 3.74 4.18 -5.14
C THR A 55 4.02 3.22 -6.29
N ALA A 56 4.65 3.70 -7.37
CA ALA A 56 5.03 2.88 -8.52
C ALA A 56 6.03 1.78 -8.12
N LEU A 57 7.04 2.09 -7.30
CA LEU A 57 7.99 1.10 -6.81
C LEU A 57 7.35 0.10 -5.84
N ALA A 58 6.44 0.56 -4.99
CA ALA A 58 5.71 -0.31 -4.08
C ALA A 58 4.84 -1.31 -4.84
N ALA A 59 4.08 -0.84 -5.83
CA ALA A 59 3.28 -1.67 -6.71
C ALA A 59 4.15 -2.68 -7.48
N TRP A 60 5.27 -2.20 -8.07
CA TRP A 60 6.18 -3.05 -8.83
C TRP A 60 6.82 -4.15 -7.98
N SER A 61 7.28 -3.82 -6.77
CA SER A 61 7.95 -4.77 -5.88
C SER A 61 7.00 -5.65 -5.07
N GLY A 62 5.71 -5.29 -5.01
CA GLY A 62 4.72 -5.99 -4.19
C GLY A 62 4.82 -5.71 -2.69
N VAL A 63 5.65 -4.73 -2.28
CA VAL A 63 5.79 -4.34 -0.88
C VAL A 63 4.70 -3.35 -0.49
N ASN A 64 4.17 -3.47 0.72
CA ASN A 64 3.20 -2.50 1.23
C ASN A 64 3.94 -1.32 1.92
N PRO A 65 3.81 -0.07 1.43
CA PRO A 65 4.47 1.10 2.02
C PRO A 65 4.15 1.31 3.51
N VAL A 66 2.94 0.90 3.93
CA VAL A 66 2.47 1.07 5.31
C VAL A 66 3.29 0.22 6.29
N ASP A 67 3.95 -0.84 5.82
CA ASP A 67 4.81 -1.66 6.67
C ASP A 67 6.13 -0.98 7.05
N PHE A 68 6.50 0.08 6.34
CA PHE A 68 7.69 0.90 6.63
C PHE A 68 7.37 2.17 7.43
N MET A 69 6.14 2.34 7.89
CA MET A 69 5.77 3.45 8.78
C MET A 69 6.14 3.13 10.23
N THR A 70 6.90 4.02 10.87
CA THR A 70 7.19 3.91 12.30
C THR A 70 6.04 4.47 13.14
N GLY A 71 5.88 3.90 14.34
CA GLY A 71 4.86 4.29 15.31
C GLY A 71 3.65 3.34 15.35
N PRO A 72 2.69 3.61 16.25
CA PRO A 72 1.50 2.77 16.39
C PRO A 72 0.70 2.77 15.09
N LYS A 73 0.48 1.57 14.53
CA LYS A 73 -0.44 1.38 13.41
C LYS A 73 -1.86 1.62 13.94
N HIS A 74 -2.61 2.52 13.30
CA HIS A 74 -4.03 2.63 13.61
C HIS A 74 -4.71 1.30 13.27
N PRO A 75 -5.68 0.86 14.09
CA PRO A 75 -6.51 -0.28 13.74
C PRO A 75 -7.09 -0.06 12.34
N ARG A 76 -7.04 -1.09 11.49
CA ARG A 76 -7.71 -1.01 10.21
C ARG A 76 -9.21 -0.93 10.47
N GLU A 77 -9.88 0.05 9.89
CA GLU A 77 -11.34 0.15 9.94
C GLU A 77 -11.95 -1.00 9.13
N SER A 78 -12.34 -2.07 9.82
CA SER A 78 -12.74 -3.34 9.18
C SER A 78 -13.88 -3.16 8.18
N ILE A 79 -14.83 -2.28 8.49
CA ILE A 79 -15.94 -1.97 7.59
C ILE A 79 -15.49 -1.23 6.34
N ALA A 80 -14.54 -0.31 6.45
CA ALA A 80 -13.99 0.36 5.28
C ALA A 80 -13.24 -0.62 4.36
N MET A 81 -12.55 -1.61 4.94
CA MET A 81 -11.90 -2.68 4.17
C MET A 81 -12.90 -3.57 3.44
N VAL A 82 -13.99 -3.97 4.10
CA VAL A 82 -15.03 -4.78 3.47
C VAL A 82 -15.67 -4.04 2.30
N GLY A 83 -16.02 -2.76 2.47
CA GLY A 83 -16.57 -1.96 1.36
C GLY A 83 -15.64 -1.89 0.15
N ARG A 84 -14.32 -1.80 0.37
CA ARG A 84 -13.35 -1.89 -0.74
C ARG A 84 -13.37 -3.25 -1.43
N LEU A 85 -13.34 -4.35 -0.66
CA LEU A 85 -13.32 -5.70 -1.23
C LEU A 85 -14.56 -5.98 -2.09
N LEU A 86 -15.73 -5.49 -1.68
CA LEU A 86 -16.97 -5.65 -2.44
C LEU A 86 -16.95 -4.89 -3.78
N ARG A 87 -16.36 -3.68 -3.80
CA ARG A 87 -16.24 -2.90 -5.05
C ARG A 87 -15.19 -3.45 -6.01
N ASP A 88 -14.17 -4.12 -5.48
CA ASP A 88 -13.13 -4.75 -6.29
C ASP A 88 -13.55 -6.16 -6.78
N ASP A 89 -14.75 -6.67 -6.43
CA ASP A 89 -15.24 -8.01 -6.81
C ASP A 89 -15.87 -8.00 -8.21
N PRO A 90 -15.32 -8.74 -9.19
CA PRO A 90 -15.84 -8.75 -10.56
C PRO A 90 -17.20 -9.45 -10.71
N ASN A 91 -17.72 -10.10 -9.67
CA ASN A 91 -19.03 -10.78 -9.69
C ASN A 91 -20.18 -9.90 -9.17
N LEU A 92 -19.89 -8.69 -8.73
CA LEU A 92 -20.88 -7.73 -8.22
C LEU A 92 -20.98 -6.54 -9.18
N ASP A 93 -22.19 -6.07 -9.41
CA ASP A 93 -22.42 -4.73 -9.93
C ASP A 93 -22.38 -3.69 -8.80
N ASP A 94 -22.34 -2.40 -9.17
CA ASP A 94 -22.23 -1.29 -8.22
C ASP A 94 -23.37 -1.32 -7.17
N ASP A 95 -24.61 -1.57 -7.63
CA ASP A 95 -25.80 -1.64 -6.79
C ASP A 95 -25.72 -2.82 -5.81
N GLY A 96 -25.28 -3.99 -6.26
CA GLY A 96 -25.10 -5.18 -5.43
C GLY A 96 -24.00 -5.01 -4.39
N ALA A 97 -22.87 -4.41 -4.77
CA ALA A 97 -21.79 -4.08 -3.85
C ALA A 97 -22.24 -3.08 -2.78
N GLU A 98 -23.00 -2.04 -3.15
CA GLU A 98 -23.57 -1.07 -2.21
C GLU A 98 -24.57 -1.71 -1.24
N ALA A 99 -25.49 -2.54 -1.75
CA ALA A 99 -26.48 -3.23 -0.93
C ALA A 99 -25.82 -4.17 0.11
N LEU A 100 -24.82 -4.94 -0.31
CA LEU A 100 -24.05 -5.81 0.60
C LEU A 100 -23.28 -4.99 1.64
N GLU A 101 -22.66 -3.89 1.23
CA GLU A 101 -21.96 -2.99 2.16
C GLU A 101 -22.93 -2.43 3.22
N ALA A 102 -24.14 -2.02 2.82
CA ALA A 102 -25.17 -1.52 3.72
C ALA A 102 -25.64 -2.58 4.75
N ILE A 103 -25.87 -3.81 4.29
CA ILE A 103 -26.26 -4.94 5.16
C ILE A 103 -25.16 -5.22 6.19
N ILE A 104 -23.91 -5.30 5.75
CA ILE A 104 -22.77 -5.58 6.63
C ILE A 104 -22.58 -4.45 7.63
N ARG A 105 -22.72 -3.19 7.20
CA ARG A 105 -22.65 -2.01 8.07
C ARG A 105 -23.72 -2.06 9.17
N ALA A 106 -24.96 -2.39 8.81
CA ALA A 106 -26.06 -2.52 9.76
C ALA A 106 -25.81 -3.65 10.77
N ALA A 107 -25.38 -4.82 10.29
CA ALA A 107 -25.03 -5.96 11.13
C ALA A 107 -23.86 -5.62 12.07
N TYR A 108 -22.79 -5.01 11.56
CA TYR A 108 -21.65 -4.62 12.37
C TYR A 108 -22.01 -3.60 13.45
N ALA A 109 -22.82 -2.59 13.13
CA ALA A 109 -23.31 -1.62 14.11
C ALA A 109 -24.12 -2.30 15.23
N ARG A 110 -24.94 -3.31 14.89
CA ARG A 110 -25.73 -4.09 15.83
C ARG A 110 -24.87 -4.92 16.79
N PHE A 111 -23.78 -5.52 16.29
CA PHE A 111 -22.97 -6.48 17.05
C PHE A 111 -21.68 -5.90 17.64
N LYS A 112 -21.27 -4.70 17.24
CA LYS A 112 -20.12 -4.02 17.84
C LYS A 112 -20.39 -3.84 19.33
N ARG A 113 -19.53 -4.45 20.17
CA ARG A 113 -19.60 -4.29 21.62
C ARG A 113 -19.55 -2.79 21.97
N SER A 114 -20.57 -2.32 22.70
CA SER A 114 -20.48 -1.05 23.41
C SER A 114 -19.35 -1.18 24.42
N GLN A 115 -18.27 -0.42 24.25
CA GLN A 115 -17.30 -0.25 25.32
C GLN A 115 -18.04 0.45 26.46
N THR A 116 -18.29 -0.29 27.55
CA THR A 116 -18.62 0.28 28.86
C THR A 116 -17.31 0.67 29.53
#